data_AF-A0A949T6Z0-F1
#
_entry.id   AF-A0A949T6Z0-F1
#
_cell.length_a   1.000
_cell.length_b   1.000
_cell.length_c   1.000
_cell.angle_alpha   90.00
_cell.angle_beta   90.00
_cell.angle_gamma   90.00
#
_symmetry.space_group_name_H-M   'P 1'
#
loop_
_entity.id
_entity.type
_entity.pdbx_description
1 polymer ?
#
loop_
_entity_poly.entity_id
_entity_poly.type
_entity_poly.pdbx_seq_one_letter_code
_entity_poly.pdbx_strand_id
1 'polypeptide(L)'
;MKKIITILLTAITLTACTQIQKPVKSFTQWCEEKSTLPQKTKRTVEILLKKAGTQNCENANTKLSKLNKLYLPSIKISDLKPLSSLSNLAFLNLNSNKISDVKPLANLTNLTILSLDANQISDVKPLSNLTKLTYLGLGKNKISNLEALKNLTNLTNLSLWENQISDVKPLSNLTNLTNLNLWRNQISNVKELSNLTNLAELWLNQNKISNLKGLEKLINLTELFLGENQISDVKPLSDLTNLNTLGLSKNKIIDVKPLSYLTNLTYLDLTKNPIINETCPLQEKYVCKF
;
A
#
# COMPACT_ATOMS: atom_id res chain seq x y z
N MET A 1 -37.28 -21.80 -49.04
CA MET A 1 -36.19 -22.51 -48.33
C MET A 1 -34.95 -21.62 -48.34
N LYS A 2 -34.37 -21.35 -47.15
CA LYS A 2 -33.03 -20.78 -46.86
C LYS A 2 -32.73 -19.37 -47.41
N LYS A 3 -32.89 -18.29 -46.63
CA LYS A 3 -31.88 -17.67 -45.73
C LYS A 3 -30.48 -17.58 -46.35
N ILE A 4 -30.07 -16.39 -46.79
CA ILE A 4 -28.72 -15.84 -46.57
C ILE A 4 -28.87 -14.35 -46.28
N ILE A 5 -28.67 -14.01 -45.01
CA ILE A 5 -28.47 -12.66 -44.49
C ILE A 5 -26.98 -12.36 -44.74
N THR A 6 -26.67 -11.36 -45.55
CA THR A 6 -25.31 -10.81 -45.63
C THR A 6 -25.28 -9.56 -44.77
N ILE A 7 -24.64 -9.67 -43.61
CA ILE A 7 -24.38 -8.56 -42.68
C ILE A 7 -23.31 -7.68 -43.30
N LEU A 8 -23.66 -6.43 -43.62
CA LEU A 8 -22.69 -5.35 -43.81
C LEU A 8 -22.03 -5.07 -42.45
N LEU A 9 -20.80 -5.55 -42.25
CA LEU A 9 -19.92 -5.04 -41.21
C LEU A 9 -19.38 -3.68 -41.68
N THR A 10 -20.05 -2.60 -41.25
CA THR A 10 -19.40 -1.29 -41.19
C THR A 10 -18.37 -1.33 -40.07
N ALA A 11 -17.10 -1.33 -40.46
CA ALA A 11 -15.99 -1.11 -39.54
C ALA A 11 -16.08 0.32 -39.00
N ILE A 12 -16.74 0.49 -37.85
CA ILE A 12 -16.61 1.69 -37.03
C ILE A 12 -15.20 1.61 -36.42
N THR A 13 -14.25 2.29 -37.04
CA THR A 13 -12.98 2.62 -36.40
C THR A 13 -13.31 3.45 -35.16
N LEU A 14 -13.21 2.84 -33.98
CA LEU A 14 -13.08 3.55 -32.72
C LEU A 14 -11.74 4.30 -32.76
N THR A 15 -11.76 5.50 -33.33
CA THR A 15 -10.73 6.51 -33.06
C THR A 15 -10.76 6.76 -31.57
N ALA A 16 -9.76 6.20 -30.87
CA ALA A 16 -9.43 6.59 -29.51
C ALA A 16 -9.23 8.10 -29.52
N CYS A 17 -10.16 8.83 -28.93
CA CYS A 17 -10.03 10.26 -28.70
C CYS A 17 -8.87 10.41 -27.69
N THR A 18 -7.66 10.58 -28.20
CA THR A 18 -6.50 10.97 -27.42
C THR A 18 -6.83 12.33 -26.84
N GLN A 19 -7.27 12.38 -25.58
CA GLN A 19 -7.36 13.62 -24.85
C GLN A 19 -5.98 14.25 -24.91
N ILE A 20 -5.85 15.37 -25.64
CA ILE A 20 -4.64 16.16 -25.70
C ILE A 20 -4.36 16.60 -24.26
N GLN A 21 -3.46 15.90 -23.59
CA GLN A 21 -3.08 16.19 -22.22
C GLN A 21 -2.47 17.60 -22.25
N LYS A 22 -3.12 18.57 -21.58
CA LYS A 22 -2.56 19.92 -21.45
C LYS A 22 -1.12 19.81 -20.93
N PRO A 23 -0.17 20.58 -21.48
CA PRO A 23 1.23 20.49 -21.09
C PRO A 23 1.38 20.69 -19.58
N VAL A 24 2.18 19.83 -18.94
CA VAL A 24 2.44 19.90 -17.49
C VAL A 24 3.19 21.19 -17.19
N LYS A 25 2.62 22.03 -16.32
CA LYS A 25 3.20 23.30 -15.91
C LYS A 25 4.52 23.08 -15.15
N SER A 26 5.60 23.73 -15.61
CA SER A 26 6.93 23.67 -14.99
C SER A 26 6.94 24.35 -13.61
N PHE A 27 7.95 24.07 -12.79
CA PHE A 27 8.08 24.76 -11.51
C PHE A 27 8.31 26.26 -11.67
N THR A 28 9.06 26.69 -12.70
CA THR A 28 9.26 28.11 -13.01
C THR A 28 7.93 28.84 -13.14
N GLN A 29 7.01 28.31 -13.95
CA GLN A 29 5.69 28.91 -14.16
C GLN A 29 4.84 28.90 -12.87
N TRP A 30 4.94 27.86 -12.03
CA TRP A 30 4.27 27.86 -10.72
C TRP A 30 4.83 28.94 -9.78
N CYS A 31 6.14 29.18 -9.84
CA CYS A 31 6.83 30.15 -9.01
C CYS A 31 6.57 31.60 -9.45
N GLU A 32 6.55 31.88 -10.75
CA GLU A 32 6.30 33.22 -11.29
C GLU A 32 4.87 33.70 -11.01
N GLU A 33 3.90 32.79 -11.08
CA GLU A 33 2.49 33.08 -10.77
C GLU A 33 2.18 33.02 -9.26
N LYS A 34 3.18 32.87 -8.38
CA LYS A 34 2.98 32.61 -6.94
C LYS A 34 2.03 33.58 -6.24
N SER A 35 1.96 34.84 -6.67
CA SER A 35 1.10 35.88 -6.09
C SER A 35 -0.40 35.65 -6.34
N THR A 36 -0.77 34.95 -7.40
CA THR A 36 -2.17 34.69 -7.80
C THR A 36 -2.65 33.30 -7.41
N LEU A 37 -1.75 32.44 -6.93
CA LEU A 37 -2.06 31.07 -6.56
C LEU A 37 -2.94 30.96 -5.30
N PRO A 38 -3.83 29.96 -5.22
CA PRO A 38 -4.49 29.61 -3.98
C PRO A 38 -3.49 29.34 -2.86
N GLN A 39 -3.83 29.71 -1.62
CA GLN A 39 -2.91 29.65 -0.48
C GLN A 39 -2.25 28.27 -0.29
N LYS A 40 -3.00 27.18 -0.51
CA LYS A 40 -2.46 25.81 -0.44
C LYS A 40 -1.38 25.52 -1.49
N THR A 41 -1.53 26.05 -2.69
CA THR A 41 -0.58 25.88 -3.80
C THR A 41 0.63 26.79 -3.59
N LYS A 42 0.39 28.04 -3.19
CA LYS A 42 1.42 29.02 -2.83
C LYS A 42 2.34 28.46 -1.73
N ARG A 43 1.77 27.83 -0.70
CA ARG A 43 2.52 27.15 0.36
C ARG A 43 3.48 26.10 -0.18
N THR A 44 3.04 25.26 -1.12
CA THR A 44 3.90 24.24 -1.75
C THR A 44 5.03 24.90 -2.57
N VAL A 45 4.75 25.97 -3.31
CA VAL A 45 5.77 26.72 -4.05
C VAL A 45 6.82 27.32 -3.09
N GLU A 46 6.40 27.94 -2.00
CA GLU A 46 7.30 28.51 -0.99
C GLU A 46 8.20 27.45 -0.35
N ILE A 47 7.65 26.27 -0.06
CA ILE A 47 8.41 25.13 0.45
C ILE A 47 9.46 24.68 -0.56
N LEU A 48 9.09 24.57 -1.84
CA LEU A 48 10.01 24.15 -2.90
C LEU A 48 11.11 25.19 -3.16
N LEU A 49 10.81 26.48 -3.08
CA LEU A 49 11.81 27.56 -3.12
C LEU A 49 12.79 27.45 -1.94
N LYS A 50 12.28 27.21 -0.72
CA LYS A 50 13.14 26.96 0.45
C LYS A 50 14.02 25.73 0.23
N LYS A 51 13.47 24.65 -0.33
CA LYS A 51 14.22 23.42 -0.63
C LYS A 51 15.32 23.65 -1.68
N ALA A 52 15.06 24.50 -2.67
CA ALA A 52 16.05 24.89 -3.67
C ALA A 52 17.10 25.90 -3.15
N GLY A 53 16.84 26.53 -1.99
CA GLY A 53 17.71 27.54 -1.40
C GLY A 53 17.81 28.81 -2.25
N THR A 54 16.74 29.20 -2.93
CA THR A 54 16.71 30.41 -3.76
C THR A 54 15.29 30.95 -3.92
N GLN A 55 15.16 32.25 -4.19
CA GLN A 55 13.90 32.89 -4.57
C GLN A 55 13.76 33.08 -6.09
N ASN A 56 14.83 32.87 -6.86
CA ASN A 56 14.78 32.94 -8.32
C ASN A 56 14.13 31.66 -8.87
N CYS A 57 13.02 31.82 -9.62
CA CYS A 57 12.19 30.72 -10.09
C CYS A 57 12.91 29.78 -11.04
N GLU A 58 13.74 30.31 -11.95
CA GLU A 58 14.50 29.53 -12.93
C GLU A 58 15.62 28.72 -12.28
N ASN A 59 16.37 29.33 -11.36
CA ASN A 59 17.37 28.65 -10.55
C ASN A 59 16.75 27.55 -9.68
N ALA A 60 15.58 27.82 -9.11
CA ALA A 60 14.85 26.81 -8.34
C ALA A 60 14.42 25.63 -9.22
N ASN A 61 13.84 25.89 -10.39
CA ASN A 61 13.47 24.85 -11.35
C ASN A 61 14.68 24.01 -11.79
N THR A 62 15.81 24.66 -12.09
CA THR A 62 17.05 23.96 -12.49
C THR A 62 17.57 23.03 -11.40
N LYS A 63 17.49 23.43 -10.13
CA LYS A 63 17.89 22.58 -9.00
C LYS A 63 16.88 21.46 -8.75
N LEU A 64 15.59 21.79 -8.68
CA LEU A 64 14.52 20.85 -8.34
C LEU A 64 14.34 19.77 -9.41
N SER A 65 14.43 20.13 -10.69
CA SER A 65 14.30 19.18 -11.81
C SER A 65 15.42 18.14 -11.86
N LYS A 66 16.56 18.39 -11.22
CA LYS A 66 17.68 17.42 -11.12
C LYS A 66 17.61 16.54 -9.87
N LEU A 67 16.65 16.78 -8.97
CA LEU A 67 16.54 15.99 -7.75
C LEU A 67 16.11 14.56 -8.07
N ASN A 68 16.85 13.61 -7.52
CA ASN A 68 16.45 12.21 -7.46
C ASN A 68 15.64 11.89 -6.19
N LYS A 69 15.87 12.63 -5.09
CA LYS A 69 15.21 12.41 -3.80
C LYS A 69 14.62 13.71 -3.27
N LEU A 70 13.36 13.66 -2.83
CA LEU A 70 12.67 14.78 -2.21
C LEU A 70 11.97 14.34 -0.92
N TYR A 71 12.34 15.01 0.18
CA TYR A 71 11.80 14.77 1.52
C TYR A 71 10.98 15.99 1.95
N LEU A 72 9.68 15.79 2.12
CA LEU A 72 8.71 16.81 2.53
C LEU A 72 7.72 16.28 3.60
N PRO A 73 8.16 15.53 4.64
CA PRO A 73 7.25 15.04 5.67
C PRO A 73 6.81 16.14 6.64
N SER A 74 5.59 16.06 7.17
CA SER A 74 5.11 16.87 8.31
C SER A 74 5.13 18.40 8.12
N ILE A 75 4.96 18.90 6.89
CA ILE A 75 5.04 20.35 6.58
C ILE A 75 3.73 20.97 6.09
N LYS A 76 2.61 20.24 6.26
CA LYS A 76 1.23 20.69 5.99
C LYS A 76 0.95 20.99 4.50
N ILE A 77 1.60 20.29 3.57
CA ILE A 77 1.26 20.33 2.14
C ILE A 77 -0.12 19.72 1.91
N SER A 78 -0.88 20.28 0.97
CA SER A 78 -2.15 19.71 0.52
C SER A 78 -2.35 19.75 -1.00
N ASP A 79 -1.66 20.67 -1.70
CA ASP A 79 -1.68 20.75 -3.16
C ASP A 79 -0.33 20.34 -3.73
N LEU A 80 -0.33 19.25 -4.50
CA LEU A 80 0.86 18.66 -5.11
C LEU A 80 1.13 19.15 -6.55
N LYS A 81 0.28 20.01 -7.13
CA LYS A 81 0.45 20.48 -8.51
C LYS A 81 1.86 21.01 -8.83
N PRO A 82 2.53 21.78 -7.93
CA PRO A 82 3.89 22.25 -8.21
C PRO A 82 4.96 21.16 -8.32
N LEU A 83 4.68 19.93 -7.89
CA LEU A 83 5.61 18.79 -8.01
C LEU A 83 5.48 18.03 -9.34
N SER A 84 4.43 18.30 -10.12
CA SER A 84 4.07 17.49 -11.30
C SER A 84 5.12 17.45 -12.40
N SER A 85 6.04 18.42 -12.46
CA SER A 85 7.14 18.47 -13.43
C SER A 85 8.46 17.88 -12.93
N LEU A 86 8.52 17.39 -11.68
CA LEU A 86 9.75 16.85 -11.07
C LEU A 86 9.98 15.37 -11.45
N SER A 87 9.99 15.07 -12.75
CA SER A 87 9.98 13.72 -13.32
C SER A 87 11.23 12.87 -13.05
N ASN A 88 12.34 13.48 -12.61
CA ASN A 88 13.57 12.79 -12.26
C ASN A 88 13.57 12.17 -10.85
N LEU A 89 12.52 12.41 -10.05
CA LEU A 89 12.40 11.84 -8.72
C LEU A 89 12.29 10.31 -8.79
N ALA A 90 13.18 9.63 -8.07
CA ALA A 90 13.11 8.21 -7.76
C ALA A 90 12.63 7.94 -6.33
N PHE A 91 12.78 8.92 -5.43
CA PHE A 91 12.32 8.87 -4.04
C PHE A 91 11.50 10.10 -3.70
N LEU A 92 10.30 9.92 -3.16
CA LEU A 92 9.45 11.00 -2.69
C LEU A 92 8.79 10.64 -1.35
N ASN A 93 9.11 11.40 -0.30
CA ASN A 93 8.46 11.28 1.01
C ASN A 93 7.58 12.50 1.27
N LEU A 94 6.27 12.24 1.39
CA LEU A 94 5.19 13.19 1.66
C LEU A 94 4.35 12.77 2.88
N ASN A 95 4.92 11.99 3.81
CA ASN A 95 4.23 11.51 4.99
C ASN A 95 3.70 12.65 5.88
N SER A 96 2.62 12.41 6.60
CA SER A 96 2.07 13.32 7.63
C SER A 96 1.74 14.72 7.09
N ASN A 97 1.12 14.78 5.92
CA ASN A 97 0.64 16.02 5.29
C ASN A 97 -0.90 16.08 5.28
N LYS A 98 -1.47 16.93 4.45
CA LYS A 98 -2.93 17.09 4.27
C LYS A 98 -3.34 16.81 2.83
N ILE A 99 -2.67 15.85 2.18
CA ILE A 99 -2.88 15.53 0.77
C ILE A 99 -4.13 14.66 0.63
N SER A 100 -5.02 15.03 -0.28
CA SER A 100 -6.16 14.20 -0.70
C SER A 100 -6.16 13.88 -2.18
N ASP A 101 -5.47 14.69 -3.01
CA ASP A 101 -5.36 14.52 -4.45
C ASP A 101 -3.92 14.19 -4.86
N VAL A 102 -3.73 12.98 -5.38
CA VAL A 102 -2.44 12.48 -5.87
C VAL A 102 -2.32 12.51 -7.40
N LYS A 103 -3.29 13.08 -8.13
CA LYS A 103 -3.23 13.26 -9.59
C LYS A 103 -1.92 13.91 -10.08
N PRO A 104 -1.36 14.92 -9.39
CA PRO A 104 -0.09 15.52 -9.82
C PRO A 104 1.10 14.54 -9.84
N LEU A 105 1.01 13.39 -9.19
CA LEU A 105 2.07 12.38 -9.14
C LEU A 105 2.02 11.38 -10.30
N ALA A 106 0.94 11.37 -11.09
CA ALA A 106 0.66 10.31 -12.07
C ALA A 106 1.76 10.09 -13.12
N ASN A 107 2.51 11.16 -13.44
CA ASN A 107 3.55 11.14 -14.47
C ASN A 107 4.98 11.06 -13.87
N LEU A 108 5.12 10.90 -12.56
CA LEU A 108 6.43 10.72 -11.90
C LEU A 108 6.88 9.26 -11.98
N THR A 109 6.91 8.70 -13.20
CA THR A 109 7.08 7.26 -13.48
C THR A 109 8.47 6.71 -13.15
N ASN A 110 9.43 7.57 -12.79
CA ASN A 110 10.73 7.17 -12.27
C ASN A 110 10.74 6.83 -10.78
N LEU A 111 9.64 7.07 -10.06
CA LEU A 111 9.54 6.75 -8.64
C LEU A 111 9.72 5.25 -8.40
N THR A 112 10.63 4.95 -7.48
CA THR A 112 10.87 3.61 -6.90
C THR A 112 10.39 3.54 -5.46
N ILE A 113 10.44 4.67 -4.74
CA ILE A 113 9.97 4.78 -3.36
C ILE A 113 9.02 5.97 -3.25
N LEU A 114 7.79 5.70 -2.81
CA LEU A 114 6.77 6.72 -2.55
C LEU A 114 6.17 6.51 -1.16
N SER A 115 6.33 7.49 -0.28
CA SER A 115 5.72 7.50 1.05
C SER A 115 4.67 8.60 1.16
N LEU A 116 3.43 8.20 1.42
CA LEU A 116 2.23 9.05 1.54
C LEU A 116 1.42 8.69 2.81
N ASP A 117 2.04 8.06 3.80
CA ASP A 117 1.38 7.67 5.05
C ASP A 117 0.84 8.91 5.79
N ALA A 118 -0.23 8.75 6.57
CA ALA A 118 -0.86 9.79 7.36
C ALA A 118 -1.27 11.03 6.53
N ASN A 119 -2.10 10.80 5.51
CA ASN A 119 -2.70 11.82 4.66
C ASN A 119 -4.24 11.66 4.65
N GLN A 120 -4.91 12.18 3.62
CA GLN A 120 -6.38 12.13 3.47
C GLN A 120 -6.77 11.56 2.10
N ILE A 121 -5.95 10.66 1.56
CA ILE A 121 -6.11 10.08 0.22
C ILE A 121 -7.21 9.02 0.25
N SER A 122 -8.11 9.06 -0.73
CA SER A 122 -9.11 8.01 -0.96
C SER A 122 -9.01 7.40 -2.35
N ASP A 123 -8.64 8.21 -3.35
CA ASP A 123 -8.44 7.77 -4.74
C ASP A 123 -6.94 7.61 -5.05
N VAL A 124 -6.53 6.37 -5.27
CA VAL A 124 -5.16 6.00 -5.67
C VAL A 124 -5.04 5.66 -7.16
N LYS A 125 -6.11 5.82 -7.95
CA LYS A 125 -6.08 5.61 -9.41
C LYS A 125 -4.93 6.31 -10.13
N PRO A 126 -4.52 7.54 -9.76
CA PRO A 126 -3.38 8.19 -10.42
C PRO A 126 -2.03 7.48 -10.24
N LEU A 127 -1.91 6.58 -9.26
CA LEU A 127 -0.65 5.87 -8.98
C LEU A 127 -0.45 4.62 -9.85
N SER A 128 -1.44 4.23 -10.66
CA SER A 128 -1.45 2.94 -11.38
C SER A 128 -0.33 2.75 -12.40
N ASN A 129 0.24 3.85 -12.90
CA ASN A 129 1.33 3.82 -13.88
C ASN A 129 2.73 3.94 -13.25
N LEU A 130 2.84 4.00 -11.92
CA LEU A 130 4.11 4.07 -11.22
C LEU A 130 4.75 2.68 -11.05
N THR A 131 4.88 1.95 -12.17
CA THR A 131 5.23 0.51 -12.18
C THR A 131 6.66 0.21 -11.73
N LYS A 132 7.52 1.22 -11.58
CA LYS A 132 8.87 1.09 -11.01
C LYS A 132 8.91 1.08 -9.47
N LEU A 133 7.77 1.29 -8.80
CA LEU A 133 7.71 1.30 -7.35
C LEU A 133 8.11 -0.07 -6.77
N THR A 134 9.04 -0.04 -5.82
CA THR A 134 9.42 -1.15 -4.95
C THR A 134 8.89 -0.95 -3.53
N TYR A 135 8.71 0.30 -3.10
CA TYR A 135 8.09 0.67 -1.83
C TYR A 135 6.93 1.64 -2.05
N LEU A 136 5.78 1.34 -1.44
CA LEU A 136 4.63 2.24 -1.38
C LEU A 136 4.04 2.32 0.04
N GLY A 137 4.11 3.50 0.63
CA GLY A 137 3.49 3.83 1.91
C GLY A 137 2.19 4.62 1.73
N LEU A 138 1.07 4.06 2.16
CA LEU A 138 -0.28 4.62 2.05
C LEU A 138 -1.09 4.42 3.34
N GLY A 139 -0.43 4.12 4.46
CA GLY A 139 -1.08 3.92 5.74
C GLY A 139 -1.76 5.18 6.27
N LYS A 140 -2.76 5.04 7.14
CA LYS A 140 -3.54 6.13 7.74
C LYS A 140 -4.07 7.10 6.71
N ASN A 141 -4.85 6.56 5.79
CA ASN A 141 -5.55 7.30 4.73
C ASN A 141 -7.05 6.92 4.76
N LYS A 142 -7.77 7.12 3.66
CA LYS A 142 -9.20 6.82 3.51
C LYS A 142 -9.44 5.90 2.31
N ILE A 143 -8.49 5.01 2.03
CA ILE A 143 -8.50 4.14 0.85
C ILE A 143 -9.41 2.94 1.12
N SER A 144 -10.25 2.60 0.15
CA SER A 144 -11.08 1.38 0.17
C SER A 144 -10.92 0.52 -1.08
N ASN A 145 -10.49 1.10 -2.20
CA ASN A 145 -10.33 0.43 -3.49
C ASN A 145 -8.85 0.35 -3.88
N LEU A 146 -8.37 -0.87 -4.13
CA LEU A 146 -6.98 -1.18 -4.47
C LEU A 146 -6.75 -1.50 -5.95
N GLU A 147 -7.77 -1.41 -6.82
CA GLU A 147 -7.68 -1.76 -8.25
C GLU A 147 -6.52 -1.07 -8.97
N ALA A 148 -6.18 0.15 -8.57
CA ALA A 148 -5.08 0.91 -9.14
C ALA A 148 -3.70 0.25 -8.90
N LEU A 149 -3.56 -0.54 -7.84
CA LEU A 149 -2.29 -1.10 -7.40
C LEU A 149 -1.95 -2.44 -8.07
N LYS A 150 -2.90 -3.08 -8.75
CA LYS A 150 -2.76 -4.47 -9.23
C LYS A 150 -1.61 -4.73 -10.20
N ASN A 151 -1.14 -3.69 -10.88
CA ASN A 151 -0.05 -3.76 -11.86
C ASN A 151 1.30 -3.26 -11.30
N LEU A 152 1.38 -2.91 -10.02
CA LEU A 152 2.62 -2.47 -9.38
C LEU A 152 3.47 -3.67 -8.93
N THR A 153 3.72 -4.59 -9.86
CA THR A 153 4.28 -5.92 -9.58
C THR A 153 5.72 -5.91 -9.09
N ASN A 154 6.43 -4.79 -9.18
CA ASN A 154 7.77 -4.60 -8.62
C ASN A 154 7.77 -4.30 -7.11
N LEU A 155 6.60 -4.12 -6.48
CA LEU A 155 6.51 -3.85 -5.05
C LEU A 155 7.06 -5.02 -4.23
N THR A 156 7.99 -4.70 -3.33
CA THR A 156 8.48 -5.58 -2.27
C THR A 156 7.88 -5.21 -0.92
N ASN A 157 7.57 -3.92 -0.72
CA ASN A 157 7.03 -3.39 0.53
C ASN A 157 5.78 -2.55 0.28
N LEU A 158 4.66 -2.93 0.91
CA LEU A 158 3.40 -2.22 0.80
C LEU A 158 2.79 -1.97 2.19
N SER A 159 2.63 -0.69 2.53
CA SER A 159 2.00 -0.23 3.77
C SER A 159 0.63 0.38 3.48
N LEU A 160 -0.42 -0.24 4.02
CA LEU A 160 -1.83 0.12 3.85
C LEU A 160 -2.60 0.13 5.18
N TRP A 161 -1.89 0.21 6.31
CA TRP A 161 -2.50 0.20 7.65
C TRP A 161 -3.48 1.37 7.86
N GLU A 162 -4.44 1.26 8.79
CA GLU A 162 -5.43 2.30 9.08
C GLU A 162 -6.12 2.89 7.83
N ASN A 163 -6.75 2.01 7.04
CA ASN A 163 -7.57 2.37 5.89
C ASN A 163 -8.98 1.75 6.01
N GLN A 164 -9.75 1.75 4.93
CA GLN A 164 -11.12 1.23 4.86
C GLN A 164 -11.20 0.05 3.87
N ILE A 165 -10.13 -0.74 3.77
CA ILE A 165 -10.00 -1.82 2.79
C ILE A 165 -10.77 -3.05 3.29
N SER A 166 -11.60 -3.63 2.43
CA SER A 166 -12.27 -4.91 2.66
C SER A 166 -11.91 -5.97 1.62
N ASP A 167 -11.59 -5.55 0.39
CA ASP A 167 -11.18 -6.41 -0.71
C ASP A 167 -9.68 -6.27 -1.00
N VAL A 168 -8.96 -7.39 -0.89
CA VAL A 168 -7.53 -7.49 -1.16
C VAL A 168 -7.22 -8.23 -2.47
N LYS A 169 -8.23 -8.62 -3.25
CA LYS A 169 -8.05 -9.29 -4.54
C LYS A 169 -7.10 -8.57 -5.50
N PRO A 170 -7.10 -7.22 -5.60
CA PRO A 170 -6.16 -6.52 -6.47
C PRO A 170 -4.69 -6.75 -6.12
N LEU A 171 -4.38 -7.19 -4.89
CA LEU A 171 -3.01 -7.46 -4.46
C LEU A 171 -2.51 -8.84 -4.91
N SER A 172 -3.36 -9.75 -5.37
CA SER A 172 -3.04 -11.16 -5.66
C SER A 172 -1.90 -11.39 -6.66
N ASN A 173 -1.59 -10.41 -7.51
CA ASN A 173 -0.51 -10.49 -8.50
C ASN A 173 0.80 -9.81 -8.05
N LEU A 174 0.86 -9.25 -6.85
CA LEU A 174 2.04 -8.56 -6.32
C LEU A 174 3.02 -9.56 -5.69
N THR A 175 3.38 -10.60 -6.44
CA THR A 175 4.10 -11.79 -5.95
C THR A 175 5.52 -11.49 -5.45
N ASN A 176 6.07 -10.30 -5.74
CA ASN A 176 7.37 -9.85 -5.22
C ASN A 176 7.28 -9.27 -3.80
N LEU A 177 6.09 -9.12 -3.22
CA LEU A 177 5.92 -8.61 -1.87
C LEU A 177 6.61 -9.52 -0.85
N THR A 178 7.48 -8.92 -0.04
CA THR A 178 8.11 -9.52 1.14
C THR A 178 7.49 -8.99 2.43
N ASN A 179 6.98 -7.76 2.43
CA ASN A 179 6.36 -7.13 3.60
C ASN A 179 5.03 -6.47 3.21
N LEU A 180 3.95 -6.89 3.87
CA LEU A 180 2.62 -6.36 3.64
C LEU A 180 1.96 -5.96 4.97
N ASN A 181 1.67 -4.67 5.11
CA ASN A 181 0.99 -4.16 6.29
C ASN A 181 -0.44 -3.73 5.96
N LEU A 182 -1.42 -4.49 6.46
CA LEU A 182 -2.86 -4.28 6.32
C LEU A 182 -3.55 -4.11 7.69
N TRP A 183 -2.77 -3.79 8.74
CA TRP A 183 -3.27 -3.55 10.09
C TRP A 183 -4.43 -2.53 10.11
N ARG A 184 -5.47 -2.79 10.91
CA ARG A 184 -6.58 -1.85 11.14
C ARG A 184 -7.32 -1.47 9.84
N ASN A 185 -7.89 -2.50 9.21
CA ASN A 185 -8.76 -2.40 8.03
C ASN A 185 -10.10 -3.12 8.28
N GLN A 186 -10.82 -3.48 7.22
CA GLN A 186 -12.13 -4.15 7.30
C GLN A 186 -12.12 -5.51 6.56
N ILE A 187 -10.96 -6.15 6.48
CA ILE A 187 -10.75 -7.39 5.71
C ILE A 187 -11.39 -8.55 6.46
N SER A 188 -12.15 -9.38 5.74
CA SER A 188 -12.74 -10.62 6.28
C SER A 188 -12.25 -11.89 5.56
N ASN A 189 -11.73 -11.75 4.34
CA ASN A 189 -11.25 -12.85 3.51
C ASN A 189 -9.81 -12.60 3.07
N VAL A 190 -8.93 -13.56 3.36
CA VAL A 190 -7.49 -13.51 3.03
C VAL A 190 -7.08 -14.50 1.95
N LYS A 191 -8.02 -15.25 1.36
CA LYS A 191 -7.73 -16.28 0.35
C LYS A 191 -6.95 -15.74 -0.85
N GLU A 192 -7.26 -14.51 -1.27
CA GLU A 192 -6.61 -13.86 -2.41
C GLU A 192 -5.14 -13.49 -2.15
N LEU A 193 -4.68 -13.53 -0.90
CA LEU A 193 -3.27 -13.33 -0.54
C LEU A 193 -2.44 -14.61 -0.78
N SER A 194 -3.06 -15.75 -1.07
CA SER A 194 -2.38 -17.05 -1.16
C SER A 194 -1.32 -17.19 -2.26
N ASN A 195 -1.27 -16.25 -3.21
CA ASN A 195 -0.24 -16.19 -4.25
C ASN A 195 1.03 -15.41 -3.82
N LEU A 196 0.98 -14.69 -2.70
CA LEU A 196 2.06 -13.84 -2.21
C LEU A 196 3.13 -14.64 -1.45
N THR A 197 3.60 -15.72 -2.08
CA THR A 197 4.45 -16.75 -1.46
C THR A 197 5.83 -16.25 -1.01
N ASN A 198 6.26 -15.07 -1.46
CA ASN A 198 7.50 -14.42 -1.01
C ASN A 198 7.34 -13.58 0.27
N LEU A 199 6.14 -13.48 0.85
CA LEU A 199 5.92 -12.75 2.08
C LEU A 199 6.73 -13.35 3.24
N ALA A 200 7.53 -12.50 3.88
CA ALA A 200 8.21 -12.76 5.14
C ALA A 200 7.44 -12.14 6.33
N GLU A 201 6.82 -10.98 6.11
CA GLU A 201 6.13 -10.22 7.16
C GLU A 201 4.71 -9.82 6.72
N LEU A 202 3.71 -10.20 7.51
CA LEU A 202 2.30 -9.92 7.24
C LEU A 202 1.56 -9.41 8.49
N TRP A 203 1.05 -8.18 8.39
CA TRP A 203 0.25 -7.55 9.46
C TRP A 203 -1.21 -7.49 9.06
N LEU A 204 -2.04 -8.19 9.83
CA LEU A 204 -3.49 -8.30 9.63
C LEU A 204 -4.26 -8.04 10.94
N ASN A 205 -3.62 -7.54 11.99
CA ASN A 205 -4.31 -7.24 13.24
C ASN A 205 -5.47 -6.25 13.03
N GLN A 206 -6.45 -6.26 13.94
CA GLN A 206 -7.59 -5.34 13.93
C GLN A 206 -8.34 -5.34 12.58
N ASN A 207 -8.72 -6.53 12.13
CA ASN A 207 -9.55 -6.74 10.94
C ASN A 207 -10.83 -7.51 11.35
N LYS A 208 -11.53 -8.11 10.38
CA LYS A 208 -12.74 -8.90 10.57
C LYS A 208 -12.54 -10.36 10.13
N ILE A 209 -11.30 -10.85 10.19
CA ILE A 209 -10.92 -12.17 9.66
C ILE A 209 -11.43 -13.26 10.61
N SER A 210 -12.10 -14.27 10.06
CA SER A 210 -12.50 -15.48 10.81
C SER A 210 -11.96 -16.77 10.19
N ASN A 211 -11.59 -16.73 8.90
CA ASN A 211 -11.10 -17.87 8.15
C ASN A 211 -9.72 -17.56 7.57
N LEU A 212 -8.73 -18.41 7.88
CA LEU A 212 -7.34 -18.26 7.48
C LEU A 212 -6.98 -19.00 6.18
N LYS A 213 -7.96 -19.61 5.51
CA LYS A 213 -7.74 -20.32 4.24
C LYS A 213 -7.03 -19.43 3.22
N GLY A 214 -5.99 -19.98 2.61
CA GLY A 214 -5.05 -19.31 1.72
C GLY A 214 -3.72 -18.97 2.39
N LEU A 215 -3.70 -18.75 3.71
CA LEU A 215 -2.45 -18.44 4.42
C LEU A 215 -1.52 -19.65 4.54
N GLU A 216 -2.04 -20.88 4.45
CA GLU A 216 -1.24 -22.11 4.47
C GLU A 216 -0.17 -22.17 3.36
N LYS A 217 -0.32 -21.35 2.30
CA LYS A 217 0.64 -21.28 1.19
C LYS A 217 1.81 -20.34 1.43
N LEU A 218 1.74 -19.49 2.46
CA LEU A 218 2.72 -18.44 2.73
C LEU A 218 3.89 -18.97 3.56
N ILE A 219 4.50 -20.05 3.09
CA ILE A 219 5.49 -20.84 3.84
C ILE A 219 6.77 -20.07 4.18
N ASN A 220 7.03 -18.93 3.53
CA ASN A 220 8.18 -18.08 3.80
C ASN A 220 7.94 -17.05 4.92
N LEU A 221 6.73 -16.99 5.49
CA LEU A 221 6.44 -16.08 6.59
C LEU A 221 7.31 -16.37 7.80
N THR A 222 7.98 -15.34 8.30
CA THR A 222 8.71 -15.33 9.57
C THR A 222 7.92 -14.57 10.64
N GLU A 223 7.10 -13.60 10.25
CA GLU A 223 6.30 -12.77 11.15
C GLU A 223 4.86 -12.66 10.66
N LEU A 224 3.91 -13.06 11.52
CA LEU A 224 2.49 -13.00 11.23
C LEU A 224 1.72 -12.44 12.41
N PHE A 225 1.03 -11.33 12.19
CA PHE A 225 0.25 -10.67 13.23
C PHE A 225 -1.24 -10.64 12.86
N LEU A 226 -2.06 -11.36 13.62
CA LEU A 226 -3.49 -11.63 13.40
C LEU A 226 -4.34 -11.25 14.64
N GLY A 227 -3.80 -10.49 15.57
CA GLY A 227 -4.49 -10.09 16.79
C GLY A 227 -5.74 -9.24 16.52
N GLU A 228 -6.69 -9.24 17.46
CA GLU A 228 -7.97 -8.51 17.34
C GLU A 228 -8.75 -8.84 16.05
N ASN A 229 -8.96 -10.14 15.82
CA ASN A 229 -9.79 -10.67 14.72
C ASN A 229 -10.91 -11.57 15.30
N GLN A 230 -11.49 -12.43 14.48
CA GLN A 230 -12.58 -13.35 14.85
C GLN A 230 -12.20 -14.82 14.57
N ILE A 231 -10.91 -15.13 14.64
CA ILE A 231 -10.35 -16.44 14.29
C ILE A 231 -10.68 -17.45 15.39
N SER A 232 -11.15 -18.63 15.01
CA SER A 232 -11.32 -19.77 15.94
C SER A 232 -10.54 -21.01 15.53
N ASP A 233 -10.26 -21.18 14.23
CA ASP A 233 -9.48 -22.28 13.69
C ASP A 233 -8.11 -21.78 13.20
N VAL A 234 -7.05 -22.29 13.81
CA VAL A 234 -5.65 -21.99 13.47
C VAL A 234 -4.98 -23.11 12.67
N LYS A 235 -5.70 -24.17 12.30
CA LYS A 235 -5.16 -25.28 11.50
C LYS A 235 -4.46 -24.84 10.21
N PRO A 236 -4.94 -23.84 9.44
CA PRO A 236 -4.24 -23.36 8.25
C PRO A 236 -2.82 -22.82 8.50
N LEU A 237 -2.47 -22.54 9.76
CA LEU A 237 -1.14 -22.05 10.12
C LEU A 237 -0.13 -23.16 10.43
N SER A 238 -0.58 -24.42 10.55
CA SER A 238 0.24 -25.53 11.07
C SER A 238 1.53 -25.82 10.28
N ASP A 239 1.53 -25.56 8.97
CA ASP A 239 2.67 -25.82 8.09
C ASP A 239 3.61 -24.60 7.93
N LEU A 240 3.32 -23.48 8.59
CA LEU A 240 4.14 -22.25 8.50
C LEU A 240 5.37 -22.31 9.41
N THR A 241 6.17 -23.36 9.27
CA THR A 241 7.27 -23.71 10.19
C THR A 241 8.42 -22.70 10.23
N ASN A 242 8.46 -21.75 9.30
CA ASN A 242 9.44 -20.65 9.29
C ASN A 242 9.04 -19.47 10.20
N LEU A 243 7.86 -19.50 10.82
CA LEU A 243 7.42 -18.45 11.73
C LEU A 243 8.31 -18.39 12.99
N ASN A 244 8.82 -17.20 13.25
CA ASN A 244 9.53 -16.84 14.49
C ASN A 244 8.62 -16.07 15.46
N THR A 245 7.69 -15.28 14.92
CA THR A 245 6.75 -14.43 15.68
C THR A 245 5.33 -14.63 15.18
N LEU A 246 4.43 -15.02 16.07
CA LEU A 246 3.02 -15.19 15.78
C LEU A 246 2.15 -14.46 16.81
N GLY A 247 1.44 -13.41 16.37
CA GLY A 247 0.47 -12.69 17.17
C GLY A 247 -0.95 -13.15 16.89
N LEU A 248 -1.64 -13.72 17.87
CA LEU A 248 -3.02 -14.23 17.78
C LEU A 248 -3.93 -13.69 18.89
N SER A 249 -3.50 -12.67 19.62
CA SER A 249 -4.25 -12.14 20.76
C SER A 249 -5.64 -11.63 20.39
N LYS A 250 -6.57 -11.67 21.35
CA LYS A 250 -7.95 -11.17 21.20
C LYS A 250 -8.65 -11.76 19.96
N ASN A 251 -8.67 -13.09 19.90
CA ASN A 251 -9.42 -13.88 18.92
C ASN A 251 -10.44 -14.79 19.65
N LYS A 252 -10.94 -15.82 18.97
CA LYS A 252 -11.92 -16.80 19.48
C LYS A 252 -11.31 -18.21 19.49
N ILE A 253 -10.00 -18.32 19.68
CA ILE A 253 -9.25 -19.59 19.60
C ILE A 253 -9.45 -20.37 20.89
N ILE A 254 -9.75 -21.67 20.74
CA ILE A 254 -9.88 -22.61 21.87
C ILE A 254 -8.82 -23.69 21.77
N ASP A 255 -8.64 -24.26 20.57
CA ASP A 255 -7.66 -25.31 20.31
C ASP A 255 -6.40 -24.74 19.65
N VAL A 256 -5.27 -24.85 20.34
CA VAL A 256 -3.96 -24.43 19.86
C VAL A 256 -3.06 -25.61 19.46
N LYS A 257 -3.54 -26.86 19.56
CA LYS A 257 -2.78 -28.06 19.14
C LYS A 257 -2.23 -27.98 17.72
N PRO A 258 -2.93 -27.41 16.72
CA PRO A 258 -2.37 -27.28 15.38
C PRO A 258 -1.07 -26.46 15.31
N LEU A 259 -0.80 -25.61 16.30
CA LEU A 259 0.42 -24.80 16.37
C LEU A 259 1.64 -25.57 16.89
N SER A 260 1.49 -26.83 17.32
CA SER A 260 2.60 -27.64 17.90
C SER A 260 3.75 -27.91 16.93
N TYR A 261 3.51 -27.79 15.61
CA TYR A 261 4.53 -27.97 14.57
C TYR A 261 5.40 -26.72 14.32
N LEU A 262 5.06 -25.58 14.93
CA LEU A 262 5.75 -24.31 14.72
C LEU A 262 6.99 -24.18 15.63
N THR A 263 7.95 -25.07 15.44
CA THR A 263 9.11 -25.25 16.33
C THR A 263 10.10 -24.09 16.35
N ASN A 264 10.06 -23.20 15.36
CA ASN A 264 10.93 -22.02 15.29
C ASN A 264 10.36 -20.78 16.00
N LEU A 265 9.15 -20.87 16.57
CA LEU A 265 8.55 -19.74 17.26
C LEU A 265 9.37 -19.35 18.51
N THR A 266 9.77 -18.10 18.54
CA THR A 266 10.37 -17.43 19.71
C THR A 266 9.34 -16.59 20.48
N TYR A 267 8.24 -16.24 19.82
CA TYR A 267 7.15 -15.47 20.41
C TYR A 267 5.79 -15.92 19.86
N LEU A 268 4.89 -16.32 20.76
CA LEU A 268 3.50 -16.67 20.46
C LEU A 268 2.56 -15.94 21.42
N ASP A 269 1.85 -14.92 20.93
CA ASP A 269 0.86 -14.19 21.72
C ASP A 269 -0.54 -14.77 21.50
N LEU A 270 -1.06 -15.45 22.52
CA LEU A 270 -2.41 -16.02 22.58
C LEU A 270 -3.31 -15.25 23.53
N THR A 271 -2.87 -14.10 24.05
CA THR A 271 -3.58 -13.39 25.11
C THR A 271 -5.01 -13.05 24.72
N LYS A 272 -5.94 -13.08 25.68
CA LYS A 272 -7.36 -12.76 25.42
C LYS A 272 -8.04 -13.69 24.40
N ASN A 273 -7.68 -14.98 24.38
CA ASN A 273 -8.44 -16.04 23.72
C ASN A 273 -9.15 -16.92 24.75
N PRO A 274 -10.28 -17.56 24.40
CA PRO A 274 -10.98 -18.50 25.28
C PRO A 274 -10.31 -19.89 25.37
N ILE A 275 -8.99 -19.95 25.58
CA ILE A 275 -8.21 -21.19 25.64
C ILE A 275 -8.39 -21.84 27.02
N ILE A 276 -8.78 -23.11 27.03
CA ILE A 276 -8.95 -23.87 28.27
C ILE A 276 -7.59 -24.43 28.71
N ASN A 277 -7.26 -24.27 30.01
CA ASN A 277 -6.04 -24.78 30.65
C ASN A 277 -4.71 -24.20 30.15
N GLU A 278 -4.73 -23.12 29.35
CA GLU A 278 -3.57 -22.28 28.94
C GLU A 278 -2.28 -23.07 28.68
N THR A 279 -2.41 -24.24 28.03
CA THR A 279 -1.29 -25.14 27.82
C THR A 279 -0.59 -24.77 26.52
N CYS A 280 0.68 -24.39 26.60
CA CYS A 280 1.49 -24.09 25.43
C CYS A 280 1.66 -25.36 24.58
N PRO A 281 1.36 -25.34 23.26
CA PRO A 281 1.49 -26.50 22.37
C PRO A 281 2.95 -26.77 21.95
N LEU A 282 3.89 -25.91 22.33
CA LEU A 282 5.31 -25.99 21.99
C LEU A 282 6.13 -26.55 23.16
N GLN A 283 7.30 -27.12 22.86
CA GLN A 283 8.24 -27.61 23.87
C GLN A 283 8.72 -26.49 24.80
N GLU A 284 9.10 -25.35 24.21
CA GLU A 284 9.56 -24.16 24.92
C GLU A 284 8.38 -23.34 25.45
N LYS A 285 7.88 -23.71 26.63
CA LYS A 285 6.65 -23.12 27.20
C LYS A 285 6.68 -21.59 27.36
N TYR A 286 7.84 -20.99 27.53
CA TYR A 286 8.00 -19.53 27.75
C TYR A 286 7.67 -18.69 26.51
N VAL A 287 7.66 -19.32 25.33
CA VAL A 287 7.30 -18.73 24.02
C VAL A 287 5.85 -18.27 24.02
N CYS A 288 4.94 -19.02 24.68
CA CYS A 288 3.53 -18.70 24.74
C CYS A 288 3.22 -17.59 25.77
N LYS A 289 2.40 -16.62 25.37
CA LYS A 289 1.75 -15.64 26.25
C LYS A 289 0.25 -15.89 26.24
N PHE A 290 -0.35 -16.06 27.41
CA PHE A 290 -1.79 -16.24 27.62
C PHE A 290 -2.38 -15.05 28.38
#